data_AF-A0A5M3WJM7-F1
#
_entry.id   AF-A0A5M3WJM7-F1
#
_cell.length_a   1.000
_cell.length_b   1.000
_cell.length_c   1.000
_cell.angle_alpha   90.00
_cell.angle_beta   90.00
_cell.angle_gamma   90.00
#
_symmetry.space_group_name_H-M   'P 1'
#
loop_
_entity.id
_entity.type
_entity.pdbx_description
1 polymer ?
#
loop_
_entity_poly.entity_id
_entity_poly.type
_entity_poly.pdbx_seq_one_letter_code
_entity_poly.pdbx_strand_id
1 'polypeptide(L)'
;MAIRFDADGEDFTRALSLGSQTQLTVTGWFKISVDRGQFTTLWAVAESDFDSFLMLAADGTGTGLQVINHTNGTALTTLTVGTWYFVGVAINGTSQTILVRSASASSFTVTTNSSGPSSAVVADVLGIGETPPPGGFEWLNGAVANFKIWVGATLTQAEMEREAWTYLPWRTSGLTAWYPWAGSGSTVDLSGNGRTLSGGSGTSLEDGPPIAWRQGRRRLFLPTSIDVEANPAPILAPWSMPAPAVSAGASTAPGVIEAPWSMPAPVVEVFEGLPTVAEPGVILAPWSMPAPLVDAFSNATAAPGPILAPWTLPTPAVLVPIVPGDQITGPGQIEWNGFLLGRGTPYGLGNLEGWYDLPAIDTGNVAHPTRHGAESGRDLSQERIVTYSGLTRAPRDDWEETVEDLILATGVGEDDTEYPLAIRLLDHVYTGMGKVTRRAVPVDKHFRLGHSRIVVQWTLSDPRLLSKLNSAVIADGETQTILNAGNTATSPLIRIPGPSVIPQILFEPLVGGEVVDERLIEVDLTVADGENLIIDVKLGTISIGDTDHLDKLTGTSTSVPDLVLPAGQVRVSYTSEEGDAPPATVLWKHAIL
;
A
#
# COMPACT_ATOMS: atom_id res chain seq x y z
N MET A 1 -1.73 14.19 -18.25
CA MET A 1 -1.26 14.86 -19.48
C MET A 1 0.11 15.44 -19.21
N ALA A 2 0.90 15.60 -20.27
CA ALA A 2 2.25 16.14 -20.29
C ALA A 2 2.40 17.20 -21.38
N ILE A 3 3.43 18.03 -21.27
CA ILE A 3 3.84 18.92 -22.36
C ILE A 3 4.76 18.15 -23.30
N ARG A 4 4.45 18.19 -24.59
CA ARG A 4 5.21 17.62 -25.68
C ARG A 4 6.05 18.72 -26.35
N PHE A 5 7.34 18.44 -26.48
CA PHE A 5 8.33 19.24 -27.20
C PHE A 5 8.82 18.42 -28.40
N ASP A 6 8.62 18.87 -29.64
CA ASP A 6 9.00 18.15 -30.85
C ASP A 6 9.79 18.96 -31.88
N ALA A 7 10.04 20.24 -31.59
CA ALA A 7 10.83 21.13 -32.41
C ALA A 7 11.78 22.03 -31.58
N ASP A 8 12.72 22.66 -32.28
CA ASP A 8 13.64 23.66 -31.75
C ASP A 8 12.90 24.96 -31.37
N GLY A 9 13.28 25.58 -30.24
CA GLY A 9 12.61 26.78 -29.72
C GLY A 9 11.26 26.51 -29.03
N GLU A 10 10.95 25.24 -28.77
CA GLU A 10 9.87 24.85 -27.88
C GLU A 10 10.42 24.69 -26.46
N ASP A 11 10.41 25.78 -25.70
CA ASP A 11 10.96 25.81 -24.34
C ASP A 11 10.04 26.54 -23.36
N PHE A 12 10.14 26.19 -22.08
CA PHE A 12 9.61 27.03 -21.02
C PHE A 12 10.74 27.63 -20.19
N THR A 13 10.66 28.93 -19.95
CA THR A 13 11.63 29.67 -19.15
C THR A 13 10.98 30.45 -18.01
N ARG A 14 11.72 30.61 -16.91
CA ARG A 14 11.31 31.47 -15.80
C ARG A 14 12.51 32.06 -15.07
N ALA A 15 12.47 33.38 -14.86
CA ALA A 15 13.38 34.04 -13.94
C ALA A 15 13.08 33.61 -12.48
N LEU A 16 14.09 33.04 -11.84
CA LEU A 16 14.12 32.66 -10.44
C LEU A 16 14.72 33.77 -9.56
N SER A 17 15.86 34.34 -9.96
CA SER A 17 16.60 35.38 -9.23
C SER A 17 16.81 35.04 -7.74
N LEU A 18 17.16 33.78 -7.45
CA LEU A 18 17.34 33.27 -6.08
C LEU A 18 18.82 33.26 -5.66
N GLY A 19 19.74 33.63 -6.55
CA GLY A 19 21.17 33.69 -6.25
C GLY A 19 21.77 32.33 -5.92
N SER A 20 22.84 32.33 -5.13
CA SER A 20 23.63 31.13 -4.80
C SER A 20 22.93 30.22 -3.78
N GLN A 21 22.72 28.95 -4.14
CA GLN A 21 21.97 27.97 -3.37
C GLN A 21 22.80 26.71 -3.08
N THR A 22 22.94 26.39 -1.80
CA THR A 22 23.62 25.15 -1.34
C THR A 22 22.65 23.99 -1.15
N GLN A 23 21.34 24.23 -1.17
CA GLN A 23 20.31 23.20 -1.04
C GLN A 23 19.26 23.41 -2.12
N LEU A 24 18.99 22.37 -2.90
CA LEU A 24 18.06 22.42 -4.01
C LEU A 24 17.55 21.02 -4.31
N THR A 25 16.26 20.88 -4.54
CA THR A 25 15.66 19.63 -5.03
C THR A 25 14.81 19.90 -6.27
N VAL A 26 14.97 19.09 -7.31
CA VAL A 26 14.09 19.08 -8.48
C VAL A 26 13.54 17.68 -8.68
N THR A 27 12.24 17.55 -8.89
CA THR A 27 11.60 16.27 -9.25
C THR A 27 10.68 16.46 -10.45
N GLY A 28 10.51 15.39 -11.23
CA GLY A 28 9.60 15.40 -12.36
C GLY A 28 9.57 14.07 -13.09
N TRP A 29 8.63 13.96 -14.01
CA TRP A 29 8.52 12.85 -14.93
C TRP A 29 8.91 13.29 -16.33
N PHE A 30 9.70 12.45 -16.99
CA PHE A 30 10.39 12.77 -18.22
C PHE A 30 10.33 11.62 -19.19
N LYS A 31 10.23 11.93 -20.48
CA LYS A 31 10.25 10.95 -21.57
C LYS A 31 10.97 11.55 -22.77
N ILE A 32 11.80 10.75 -23.44
CA ILE A 32 12.23 11.05 -24.81
C ILE A 32 11.30 10.33 -25.80
N SER A 33 10.81 11.04 -26.80
CA SER A 33 9.89 10.49 -27.81
C SER A 33 10.60 10.16 -29.11
N VAL A 34 11.73 10.83 -29.38
CA VAL A 34 12.64 10.51 -30.47
C VAL A 34 14.07 10.62 -29.94
N ASP A 35 14.87 9.59 -30.19
CA ASP A 35 16.31 9.69 -29.99
C ASP A 35 16.91 10.58 -31.09
N ARG A 36 17.46 11.72 -30.69
CA ARG A 36 18.08 12.68 -31.60
C ARG A 36 19.55 12.35 -31.90
N GLY A 37 20.17 11.42 -31.17
CA GLY A 37 21.60 11.15 -31.26
C GLY A 37 22.46 12.38 -30.97
N GLN A 38 21.96 13.28 -30.11
CA GLN A 38 22.55 14.57 -29.76
C GLN A 38 22.23 14.89 -28.30
N PHE A 39 22.99 15.80 -27.69
CA PHE A 39 22.67 16.33 -26.38
C PHE A 39 21.26 16.92 -26.34
N THR A 40 20.54 16.61 -25.26
CA THR A 40 19.14 16.98 -25.09
C THR A 40 18.90 17.38 -23.64
N THR A 41 18.47 18.61 -23.41
CA THR A 41 18.20 19.16 -22.08
C THR A 41 16.74 18.93 -21.69
N LEU A 42 16.53 18.27 -20.55
CA LEU A 42 15.19 18.08 -20.00
C LEU A 42 14.78 19.27 -19.14
N TRP A 43 15.68 19.70 -18.26
CA TRP A 43 15.56 20.93 -17.49
C TRP A 43 16.93 21.41 -17.02
N ALA A 44 17.04 22.71 -16.78
CA ALA A 44 18.20 23.33 -16.16
C ALA A 44 17.79 24.43 -15.17
N VAL A 45 18.50 24.49 -14.05
CA VAL A 45 18.53 25.63 -13.13
C VAL A 45 19.91 26.24 -13.23
N ALA A 46 19.99 27.49 -13.67
CA ALA A 46 21.27 28.10 -14.04
C ALA A 46 21.36 29.57 -13.64
N GLU A 47 22.59 30.07 -13.66
CA GLU A 47 22.91 31.49 -13.71
C GLU A 47 22.46 32.08 -15.06
N SER A 48 22.16 33.38 -15.09
CA SER A 48 21.67 34.04 -16.31
C SER A 48 22.66 33.95 -17.49
N ASP A 49 23.96 33.84 -17.21
CA ASP A 49 25.02 33.69 -18.22
C ASP A 49 25.48 32.23 -18.40
N PHE A 50 24.84 31.29 -17.70
CA PHE A 50 25.13 29.84 -17.73
C PHE A 50 26.52 29.40 -17.22
N ASP A 51 27.24 30.28 -16.51
CA ASP A 51 28.52 29.97 -15.86
C ASP A 51 28.37 29.02 -14.65
N SER A 52 27.19 28.94 -14.05
CA SER A 52 26.82 27.96 -13.03
C SER A 52 25.48 27.33 -13.39
N PHE A 53 25.39 26.00 -13.38
CA PHE A 53 24.14 25.30 -13.68
C PHE A 53 24.05 23.94 -12.99
N LEU A 54 22.80 23.49 -12.79
CA LEU A 54 22.44 22.11 -12.55
C LEU A 54 21.43 21.71 -13.61
N MET A 55 21.74 20.65 -14.35
CA MET A 55 20.98 20.25 -15.53
C MET A 55 20.75 18.75 -15.54
N LEU A 56 19.54 18.35 -15.91
CA LEU A 56 19.24 16.97 -16.30
C LEU A 56 19.19 16.92 -17.81
N ALA A 57 20.05 16.08 -18.40
CA ALA A 57 20.19 15.98 -19.85
C ALA A 57 20.43 14.53 -20.28
N ALA A 58 20.08 14.21 -21.52
CA ALA A 58 20.66 13.08 -22.23
C ALA A 58 22.00 13.50 -22.85
N ASP A 59 22.98 12.61 -22.80
CA ASP A 59 24.32 12.83 -23.36
C ASP A 59 24.33 12.91 -24.89
N GLY A 60 25.52 13.04 -25.48
CA GLY A 60 25.70 13.13 -26.94
C GLY A 60 25.24 11.89 -27.72
N THR A 61 24.89 10.79 -27.05
CA THR A 61 24.25 9.62 -27.67
C THR A 61 22.74 9.78 -27.80
N GLY A 62 22.14 10.78 -27.14
CA GLY A 62 20.70 11.05 -27.13
C GLY A 62 19.88 10.20 -26.16
N THR A 63 20.48 9.19 -25.52
CA THR A 63 19.79 8.27 -24.60
C THR A 63 20.46 8.11 -23.23
N GLY A 64 21.75 8.41 -23.07
CA GLY A 64 22.43 8.30 -21.78
C GLY A 64 22.00 9.43 -20.83
N LEU A 65 21.13 9.14 -19.86
CA LEU A 65 20.66 10.14 -18.90
C LEU A 65 21.78 10.48 -17.91
N GLN A 66 21.97 11.77 -17.67
CA GLN A 66 22.95 12.28 -16.73
C GLN A 66 22.47 13.56 -16.04
N VAL A 67 22.97 13.77 -14.83
CA VAL A 67 22.91 15.07 -14.17
C VAL A 67 24.26 15.74 -14.29
N ILE A 68 24.28 16.94 -14.85
CA ILE A 68 25.49 17.70 -15.16
C ILE A 68 25.45 19.01 -14.42
N ASN A 69 26.62 19.44 -13.96
CA ASN A 69 26.89 20.80 -13.54
C ASN A 69 28.12 21.33 -14.29
N HIS A 70 28.48 22.60 -14.08
CA HIS A 70 29.60 23.22 -14.78
C HIS A 70 30.95 22.47 -14.65
N THR A 71 31.14 21.64 -13.61
CA THR A 71 32.41 20.94 -13.35
C THR A 71 32.34 19.42 -13.59
N ASN A 72 31.21 18.78 -13.31
CA ASN A 72 31.07 17.33 -13.20
C ASN A 72 29.79 16.84 -13.89
N GLY A 73 29.83 15.60 -14.40
CA GLY A 73 28.67 14.86 -14.87
C GLY A 73 28.52 13.54 -14.10
N THR A 74 27.30 13.23 -13.68
CA THR A 74 26.94 11.93 -13.09
C THR A 74 26.05 11.17 -14.07
N ALA A 75 26.59 10.11 -14.67
CA ALA A 75 25.82 9.20 -15.51
C ALA A 75 24.83 8.38 -14.67
N LEU A 76 23.63 8.15 -15.20
CA LEU A 76 22.54 7.47 -14.51
C LEU A 76 22.16 6.17 -15.23
N THR A 77 21.21 6.27 -16.16
CA THR A 77 20.63 5.13 -16.87
C THR A 77 20.48 5.45 -18.35
N THR A 78 20.32 4.43 -19.18
CA THR A 78 19.98 4.62 -20.59
C THR A 78 18.47 4.72 -20.75
N LEU A 79 18.00 5.83 -21.31
CA LEU A 79 16.59 6.06 -21.61
C LEU A 79 16.13 5.18 -22.76
N THR A 80 14.97 4.56 -22.59
CA THR A 80 14.25 3.92 -23.69
C THR A 80 13.26 4.92 -24.29
N VAL A 81 13.29 5.09 -25.61
CA VAL A 81 12.34 5.93 -26.35
C VAL A 81 10.90 5.50 -26.04
N GLY A 82 10.05 6.48 -25.70
CA GLY A 82 8.64 6.23 -25.36
C GLY A 82 8.39 5.88 -23.88
N THR A 83 9.42 5.65 -23.06
CA THR A 83 9.27 5.27 -21.66
C THR A 83 9.36 6.48 -20.73
N TRP A 84 8.41 6.57 -19.79
CA TRP A 84 8.41 7.57 -18.72
C TRP A 84 9.41 7.22 -17.62
N TYR A 85 10.20 8.19 -17.19
CA TYR A 85 11.14 8.10 -16.07
C TYR A 85 10.84 9.19 -15.06
N PHE A 86 10.65 8.79 -13.81
CA PHE A 86 10.75 9.71 -12.68
C PHE A 86 12.22 9.98 -12.39
N VAL A 87 12.56 11.24 -12.22
CA VAL A 87 13.88 11.66 -11.78
C VAL A 87 13.74 12.67 -10.65
N GLY A 88 14.39 12.38 -9.52
CA GLY A 88 14.54 13.31 -8.40
C GLY A 88 16.01 13.61 -8.16
N VAL A 89 16.38 14.88 -8.12
CA VAL A 89 17.76 15.34 -7.88
C VAL A 89 17.76 16.24 -6.65
N ALA A 90 18.40 15.81 -5.58
CA ALA A 90 18.56 16.58 -4.35
C ALA A 90 20.04 16.92 -4.10
N ILE A 91 20.32 18.21 -3.90
CA ILE A 91 21.64 18.77 -3.59
C ILE A 91 21.66 19.24 -2.15
N ASN A 92 22.74 18.92 -1.42
CA ASN A 92 23.03 19.42 -0.09
C ASN A 92 24.53 19.70 0.06
N GLY A 93 24.91 20.97 -0.06
CA GLY A 93 26.30 21.38 -0.19
C GLY A 93 26.93 20.72 -1.41
N THR A 94 28.04 20.00 -1.20
CA THR A 94 28.73 19.24 -2.24
C THR A 94 28.17 17.82 -2.43
N SER A 95 27.17 17.42 -1.64
CA SER A 95 26.56 16.09 -1.75
C SER A 95 25.34 16.12 -2.65
N GLN A 96 25.18 15.06 -3.44
CA GLN A 96 24.05 14.89 -4.34
C GLN A 96 23.44 13.51 -4.15
N THR A 97 22.10 13.46 -4.11
CA THR A 97 21.30 12.24 -4.14
C THR A 97 20.37 12.28 -5.34
N ILE A 98 20.41 11.24 -6.16
CA ILE A 98 19.63 11.14 -7.40
C ILE A 98 18.81 9.87 -7.34
N LEU A 99 17.52 9.98 -7.62
CA LEU A 99 16.61 8.85 -7.76
C LEU A 99 16.15 8.78 -9.21
N VAL A 100 16.24 7.60 -9.79
CA VAL A 100 15.70 7.32 -11.12
C VAL A 100 14.81 6.09 -11.05
N ARG A 101 13.64 6.15 -11.70
CA ARG A 101 12.73 5.03 -11.84
C ARG A 101 11.96 5.11 -13.15
N SER A 102 12.02 4.07 -13.97
CA SER A 102 11.08 3.97 -15.10
C SER A 102 9.67 3.68 -14.58
N ALA A 103 8.63 4.08 -15.32
CA ALA A 103 7.24 3.83 -14.94
C ALA A 103 6.93 2.33 -14.74
N SER A 104 7.70 1.43 -15.36
CA SER A 104 7.56 -0.02 -15.26
C SER A 104 8.42 -0.67 -14.17
N ALA A 105 9.38 0.04 -13.57
CA ALA A 105 10.26 -0.54 -12.55
C ALA A 105 9.57 -0.62 -11.19
N SER A 106 9.81 -1.69 -10.42
CA SER A 106 9.28 -1.84 -9.06
C SER A 106 10.09 -1.12 -7.98
N SER A 107 11.29 -0.64 -8.31
CA SER A 107 12.21 0.02 -7.38
C SER A 107 12.84 1.28 -7.99
N PHE A 108 13.44 2.11 -7.13
CA PHE A 108 14.23 3.26 -7.53
C PHE A 108 15.72 2.88 -7.58
N THR A 109 16.41 3.33 -8.62
CA THR A 109 17.87 3.40 -8.61
C THR A 109 18.30 4.65 -7.88
N VAL A 110 19.11 4.50 -6.84
CA VAL A 110 19.61 5.60 -6.01
C VAL A 110 21.10 5.78 -6.27
N THR A 111 21.51 7.00 -6.61
CA THR A 111 22.92 7.38 -6.78
C THR A 111 23.26 8.49 -5.81
N THR A 112 24.23 8.24 -4.92
CA THR A 112 24.71 9.23 -3.95
C THR A 112 26.19 9.49 -4.14
N ASN A 113 26.55 10.73 -4.45
CA ASN A 113 27.94 11.13 -4.66
C ASN A 113 28.30 12.28 -3.71
N SER A 114 29.52 12.24 -3.16
CA SER A 114 30.11 13.33 -2.38
C SER A 114 30.73 14.45 -3.24
N SER A 115 30.63 14.30 -4.56
CA SER A 115 31.13 15.21 -5.60
C SER A 115 29.98 15.72 -6.49
N GLY A 116 28.93 16.24 -5.87
CA GLY A 116 27.90 17.07 -6.52
C GLY A 116 28.51 18.35 -7.10
N PRO A 117 27.73 19.42 -7.37
CA PRO A 117 28.33 20.68 -7.81
C PRO A 117 29.39 21.10 -6.79
N SER A 118 30.60 21.36 -7.29
CA SER A 118 31.79 21.75 -6.49
C SER A 118 31.61 23.10 -5.78
N SER A 119 30.49 23.78 -6.06
CA SER A 119 30.04 25.06 -5.54
C SER A 119 28.51 25.09 -5.46
N ALA A 120 27.96 26.10 -4.77
CA ALA A 120 26.53 26.35 -4.75
C ALA A 120 25.99 26.66 -6.15
N VAL A 121 24.79 26.16 -6.48
CA VAL A 121 24.13 26.40 -7.76
C VAL A 121 23.55 27.82 -7.74
N VAL A 122 23.90 28.65 -8.72
CA VAL A 122 23.26 29.97 -8.87
C VAL A 122 21.93 29.76 -9.59
N ALA A 123 20.81 29.99 -8.89
CA ALA A 123 19.47 29.70 -9.38
C ALA A 123 18.76 30.97 -9.86
N ASP A 124 19.19 31.50 -11.00
CA ASP A 124 18.65 32.72 -11.58
C ASP A 124 17.61 32.48 -12.67
N VAL A 125 17.76 31.40 -13.44
CA VAL A 125 16.84 31.00 -14.50
C VAL A 125 16.51 29.51 -14.41
N LEU A 126 15.24 29.18 -14.65
CA LEU A 126 14.74 27.84 -14.91
C LEU A 126 14.47 27.71 -16.41
N GLY A 127 15.00 26.66 -17.03
CA GLY A 127 14.64 26.21 -18.38
C GLY A 127 14.08 24.79 -18.36
N ILE A 128 13.06 24.52 -19.17
CA ILE A 128 12.44 23.18 -19.33
C ILE A 128 12.24 22.95 -20.82
N GLY A 129 12.67 21.78 -21.32
CA GLY A 129 12.58 21.41 -22.73
C GLY A 129 13.74 21.91 -23.60
N GLU A 130 14.51 22.89 -23.14
CA GLU A 130 15.72 23.35 -23.82
C GLU A 130 16.68 23.98 -22.80
N THR A 131 17.95 24.10 -23.18
CA THR A 131 18.92 24.87 -22.40
C THR A 131 18.50 26.35 -22.38
N PRO A 132 18.31 26.97 -21.19
CA PRO A 132 17.85 28.36 -21.12
C PRO A 132 18.85 29.34 -21.74
N PRO A 133 18.39 30.54 -22.16
CA PRO A 133 19.28 31.58 -22.69
C PRO A 133 20.46 31.88 -21.75
N PRO A 134 21.67 32.15 -22.29
CA PRO A 134 21.99 32.38 -23.71
C PRO A 134 22.15 31.10 -24.55
N GLY A 135 22.00 29.93 -23.94
CA GLY A 135 22.41 28.66 -24.52
C GLY A 135 21.41 27.95 -25.42
N GLY A 136 20.35 28.60 -25.92
CA GLY A 136 19.20 28.03 -26.67
C GLY A 136 19.54 27.07 -27.82
N PHE A 137 20.00 25.90 -27.43
CA PHE A 137 20.56 24.78 -28.18
C PHE A 137 20.23 23.53 -27.33
N GLU A 138 20.30 22.32 -27.91
CA GLU A 138 20.03 21.06 -27.18
C GLU A 138 18.56 20.83 -26.75
N TRP A 139 17.61 21.12 -27.64
CA TRP A 139 16.17 20.95 -27.39
C TRP A 139 15.71 19.50 -27.12
N LEU A 140 14.62 19.35 -26.39
CA LEU A 140 13.99 18.08 -26.07
C LEU A 140 13.08 17.63 -27.19
N ASN A 141 13.37 16.48 -27.81
CA ASN A 141 12.34 15.72 -28.51
C ASN A 141 11.72 14.71 -27.54
N GLY A 142 10.84 15.19 -26.69
CA GLY A 142 10.25 14.40 -25.62
C GLY A 142 9.09 15.08 -24.93
N ALA A 143 8.83 14.68 -23.69
CA ALA A 143 7.77 15.26 -22.88
C ALA A 143 8.13 15.34 -21.41
N VAL A 144 7.51 16.32 -20.74
CA VAL A 144 7.70 16.59 -19.32
C VAL A 144 6.35 16.66 -18.63
N ALA A 145 6.25 16.03 -17.46
CA ALA A 145 5.08 16.07 -16.61
C ALA A 145 5.47 16.29 -15.15
N ASN A 146 4.59 16.96 -14.41
CA ASN A 146 4.70 17.08 -12.96
C ASN A 146 6.03 17.63 -12.43
N PHE A 147 6.50 18.74 -12.99
CA PHE A 147 7.75 19.37 -12.58
C PHE A 147 7.59 20.10 -11.26
N LYS A 148 8.47 19.83 -10.30
CA LYS A 148 8.49 20.43 -8.96
C LYS A 148 9.91 20.83 -8.59
N ILE A 149 10.06 21.99 -7.96
CA ILE A 149 11.36 22.49 -7.50
C ILE A 149 11.23 23.09 -6.10
N TRP A 150 12.18 22.72 -5.23
CA TRP A 150 12.39 23.28 -3.91
C TRP A 150 13.78 23.91 -3.89
N VAL A 151 13.83 25.24 -3.77
CA VAL A 151 15.08 25.99 -3.64
C VAL A 151 15.29 26.34 -2.16
N GLY A 152 16.50 26.12 -1.66
CA GLY A 152 16.82 26.25 -0.24
C GLY A 152 16.39 25.05 0.60
N ALA A 153 16.03 23.92 -0.02
CA ALA A 153 15.67 22.69 0.68
C ALA A 153 16.14 21.42 -0.05
N THR A 154 16.64 20.47 0.74
CA THR A 154 17.01 19.12 0.29
C THR A 154 15.94 18.14 0.76
N LEU A 155 15.24 17.49 -0.17
CA LEU A 155 14.36 16.37 0.17
C LEU A 155 15.20 15.13 0.46
N THR A 156 14.73 14.34 1.42
CA THR A 156 15.23 12.99 1.69
C THR A 156 14.85 12.04 0.55
N GLN A 157 15.54 10.89 0.45
CA GLN A 157 15.19 9.83 -0.49
C GLN A 157 13.71 9.43 -0.37
N ALA A 158 13.21 9.18 0.84
CA ALA A 158 11.83 8.78 1.08
C ALA A 158 10.81 9.85 0.65
N GLU A 159 11.13 11.14 0.82
CA GLU A 159 10.27 12.22 0.32
C GLU A 159 10.23 12.24 -1.21
N MET A 160 11.39 12.11 -1.88
CA MET A 160 11.44 12.04 -3.34
C MET A 160 10.72 10.80 -3.91
N GLU A 161 10.83 9.65 -3.25
CA GLU A 161 10.07 8.45 -3.64
C GLU A 161 8.57 8.69 -3.56
N ARG A 162 8.08 9.41 -2.53
CA ARG A 162 6.66 9.78 -2.41
C ARG A 162 6.22 10.73 -3.53
N GLU A 163 7.05 11.71 -3.89
CA GLU A 163 6.76 12.67 -4.95
C GLU A 163 6.55 12.02 -6.33
N ALA A 164 7.09 10.81 -6.55
CA ALA A 164 6.97 10.09 -7.81
C ALA A 164 5.54 9.63 -8.12
N TRP A 165 4.71 9.40 -7.09
CA TRP A 165 3.45 8.66 -7.26
C TRP A 165 2.23 9.54 -7.55
N THR A 166 2.35 10.86 -7.39
CA THR A 166 1.20 11.78 -7.47
C THR A 166 1.55 13.11 -8.11
N TYR A 167 0.59 13.70 -8.83
CA TYR A 167 0.75 15.07 -9.35
C TYR A 167 0.84 16.10 -8.22
N LEU A 168 0.01 15.99 -7.17
CA LEU A 168 0.14 16.87 -6.00
C LEU A 168 1.53 16.77 -5.36
N PRO A 169 2.15 17.89 -4.94
CA PRO A 169 3.34 17.88 -4.12
C PRO A 169 3.02 17.24 -2.76
N TRP A 170 3.79 16.24 -2.37
CA TRP A 170 3.71 15.68 -1.02
C TRP A 170 4.29 16.66 0.00
N ARG A 171 5.44 17.26 -0.32
CA ARG A 171 6.07 18.30 0.49
C ARG A 171 5.76 19.68 -0.07
N THR A 172 4.89 20.42 0.60
CA THR A 172 4.61 21.82 0.27
C THR A 172 5.59 22.80 0.93
N SER A 173 6.23 22.40 2.03
CA SER A 173 7.23 23.24 2.73
C SER A 173 8.50 23.42 1.90
N GLY A 174 8.84 24.68 1.61
CA GLY A 174 10.00 25.07 0.78
C GLY A 174 9.77 24.89 -0.72
N LEU A 175 8.55 24.54 -1.15
CA LEU A 175 8.22 24.41 -2.57
C LEU A 175 8.32 25.78 -3.24
N THR A 176 9.14 25.87 -4.29
CA THR A 176 9.41 27.12 -5.01
C THR A 176 8.55 27.27 -6.26
N ALA A 177 8.33 26.18 -7.00
CA ALA A 177 7.41 26.15 -8.12
C ALA A 177 6.88 24.73 -8.38
N TRP A 178 5.65 24.64 -8.91
CA TRP A 178 5.02 23.37 -9.30
C TRP A 178 4.18 23.52 -10.55
N TYR A 179 4.48 22.70 -11.55
CA TYR A 179 3.80 22.64 -12.84
C TYR A 179 3.32 21.20 -13.11
N PRO A 180 2.06 20.87 -12.80
CA PRO A 180 1.57 19.51 -12.99
C PRO A 180 1.27 19.17 -14.46
N TRP A 181 0.78 20.15 -15.23
CA TRP A 181 0.28 20.01 -16.59
C TRP A 181 -0.79 18.91 -16.82
N ALA A 182 -1.41 18.39 -15.76
CA ALA A 182 -2.40 17.32 -15.86
C ALA A 182 -3.79 17.83 -16.33
N GLY A 183 -3.89 18.28 -17.58
CA GLY A 183 -5.16 18.51 -18.25
C GLY A 183 -5.26 19.79 -19.10
N SER A 184 -4.36 20.75 -18.91
CA SER A 184 -4.58 22.12 -19.41
C SER A 184 -3.41 22.76 -20.13
N GLY A 185 -2.22 22.13 -20.16
CA GLY A 185 -1.00 22.77 -20.69
C GLY A 185 -0.64 24.10 -20.01
N SER A 186 -1.21 24.37 -18.84
CA SER A 186 -1.10 25.66 -18.16
C SER A 186 0.33 25.99 -17.78
N THR A 187 0.78 27.20 -18.10
CA THR A 187 2.07 27.75 -17.65
C THR A 187 2.02 28.29 -16.22
N VAL A 188 0.84 28.31 -15.59
CA VAL A 188 0.64 28.86 -14.25
C VAL A 188 1.34 27.97 -13.20
N ASP A 189 2.12 28.62 -12.33
CA ASP A 189 2.69 28.00 -11.15
C ASP A 189 1.60 27.73 -10.09
N LEU A 190 1.43 26.47 -9.71
CA LEU A 190 0.45 26.04 -8.72
C LEU A 190 1.05 25.85 -7.32
N SER A 191 2.31 26.22 -7.09
CA SER A 191 2.90 26.24 -5.74
C SER A 191 2.38 27.37 -4.85
N GLY A 192 1.74 28.39 -5.44
CA GLY A 192 1.31 29.61 -4.76
C GLY A 192 2.34 30.75 -4.79
N ASN A 193 3.51 30.56 -5.40
CA ASN A 193 4.58 31.56 -5.45
C ASN A 193 4.60 32.43 -6.72
N GLY A 194 3.62 32.25 -7.62
CA GLY A 194 3.44 33.11 -8.80
C GLY A 194 4.58 33.00 -9.84
N ARG A 195 5.25 31.85 -9.92
CA ARG A 195 6.35 31.59 -10.86
C ARG A 195 5.87 31.17 -12.26
N THR A 196 4.82 31.77 -12.80
CA THR A 196 4.26 31.43 -14.12
C THR A 196 5.33 31.40 -15.22
N LEU A 197 5.41 30.29 -15.97
CA LEU A 197 6.36 30.08 -17.05
C LEU A 197 6.07 31.00 -18.25
N SER A 198 7.13 31.38 -18.95
CA SER A 198 7.10 32.04 -20.27
C SER A 198 7.55 31.05 -21.35
N GLY A 199 7.20 31.29 -22.61
CA GLY A 199 7.55 30.42 -23.73
C GLY A 199 6.45 29.42 -24.10
N GLY A 200 6.83 28.26 -24.63
CA GLY A 200 5.96 27.13 -24.98
C GLY A 200 5.19 27.28 -26.30
N SER A 201 5.54 28.27 -27.12
CA SER A 201 4.96 28.40 -28.47
C SER A 201 5.36 27.19 -29.30
N GLY A 202 4.40 26.49 -29.90
CA GLY A 202 4.64 25.26 -30.68
C GLY A 202 4.36 23.98 -29.90
N THR A 203 4.56 24.00 -28.57
CA THR A 203 4.34 22.82 -27.73
C THR A 203 2.92 22.27 -27.84
N SER A 204 2.81 20.95 -27.75
CA SER A 204 1.54 20.25 -27.77
C SER A 204 1.32 19.47 -26.46
N LEU A 205 0.15 18.83 -26.34
CA LEU A 205 -0.18 17.98 -25.20
C LEU A 205 -0.17 16.52 -25.62
N GLU A 206 0.30 15.67 -24.72
CA GLU A 206 0.19 14.22 -24.85
C GLU A 206 -0.17 13.56 -23.50
N ASP A 207 -0.34 12.25 -23.53
CA ASP A 207 -0.61 11.47 -22.33
C ASP A 207 0.58 11.48 -21.37
N GLY A 208 0.29 11.74 -20.10
CA GLY A 208 1.30 11.84 -19.05
C GLY A 208 1.72 10.49 -18.48
N PRO A 209 2.64 10.46 -17.51
CA PRO A 209 3.01 9.24 -16.79
C PRO A 209 1.79 8.61 -16.09
N PRO A 210 1.81 7.29 -15.85
CA PRO A 210 0.70 6.55 -15.25
C PRO A 210 0.65 6.76 -13.72
N ILE A 211 0.42 8.00 -13.29
CA ILE A 211 0.37 8.42 -11.89
C ILE A 211 -0.94 9.16 -11.60
N ALA A 212 -1.44 9.08 -10.37
CA ALA A 212 -2.72 9.67 -9.99
C ALA A 212 -2.58 11.19 -9.67
N TRP A 213 -3.65 11.97 -9.85
CA TRP A 213 -3.64 13.42 -9.56
C TRP A 213 -3.29 13.71 -8.09
N ARG A 214 -4.03 13.06 -7.20
CA ARG A 214 -3.74 12.93 -5.78
C ARG A 214 -3.48 11.47 -5.50
N GLN A 215 -2.86 11.14 -4.37
CA GLN A 215 -2.97 9.78 -3.88
C GLN A 215 -4.47 9.53 -3.68
N GLY A 216 -5.08 8.76 -4.56
CA GLY A 216 -6.41 8.27 -4.29
C GLY A 216 -6.34 7.54 -2.96
N ARG A 217 -7.31 7.75 -2.08
CA ARG A 217 -7.66 6.74 -1.08
C ARG A 217 -7.60 5.41 -1.83
N ARG A 218 -6.74 4.48 -1.41
CA ARG A 218 -6.45 3.21 -2.11
C ARG A 218 -7.75 2.69 -2.75
N ARG A 219 -7.97 2.98 -4.03
CA ARG A 219 -9.04 2.37 -4.79
C ARG A 219 -8.38 1.14 -5.34
N LEU A 220 -8.64 0.03 -4.65
CA LEU A 220 -8.33 -1.29 -5.15
C LEU A 220 -9.07 -1.39 -6.50
N PHE A 221 -8.33 -1.26 -7.60
CA PHE A 221 -8.78 -1.91 -8.82
C PHE A 221 -8.53 -3.38 -8.54
N LEU A 222 -9.60 -4.13 -8.26
CA LEU A 222 -9.56 -5.58 -8.38
C LEU A 222 -9.40 -5.86 -9.88
N PRO A 223 -8.22 -6.27 -10.39
CA PRO A 223 -8.22 -6.94 -11.67
C PRO A 223 -9.16 -8.15 -11.52
N THR A 224 -10.03 -8.37 -12.50
CA THR A 224 -10.60 -9.71 -12.69
C THR A 224 -9.43 -10.68 -12.73
N SER A 225 -9.47 -11.67 -11.85
CA SER A 225 -8.41 -12.63 -11.61
C SER A 225 -7.83 -13.19 -12.91
N ILE A 226 -6.51 -13.20 -12.97
CA ILE A 226 -5.75 -14.10 -13.82
C ILE A 226 -5.05 -15.02 -12.83
N ASP A 227 -5.48 -16.28 -12.78
CA ASP A 227 -4.73 -17.32 -12.10
C ASP A 227 -3.38 -17.50 -12.81
N VAL A 228 -2.30 -17.11 -12.14
CA VAL A 228 -0.94 -17.50 -12.53
C VAL A 228 -0.32 -18.20 -11.33
N GLU A 229 -0.21 -19.52 -11.44
CA GLU A 229 0.65 -20.33 -10.59
C GLU A 229 2.11 -19.95 -10.88
N ALA A 230 2.78 -19.31 -9.91
CA ALA A 230 4.21 -19.03 -9.98
C ALA A 230 4.94 -20.03 -9.08
N ASN A 231 5.59 -21.01 -9.70
CA ASN A 231 6.44 -22.00 -9.02
C ASN A 231 7.91 -21.62 -9.22
N PRO A 232 8.51 -20.72 -8.41
CA PRO A 232 9.89 -20.29 -8.61
C PRO A 232 10.84 -21.45 -8.35
N ALA A 233 11.63 -21.80 -9.36
CA ALA A 233 12.70 -22.77 -9.22
C ALA A 233 13.72 -22.33 -8.16
N PRO A 234 14.39 -23.26 -7.44
CA PRO A 234 15.48 -22.92 -6.55
C PRO A 234 16.56 -22.13 -7.29
N ILE A 235 16.96 -20.99 -6.73
CA ILE A 235 18.08 -20.19 -7.25
C ILE A 235 19.37 -20.96 -6.94
N LEU A 236 19.86 -21.72 -7.92
CA LEU A 236 21.17 -22.35 -7.88
C LEU A 236 22.21 -21.39 -8.48
N ALA A 237 22.99 -20.74 -7.62
CA ALA A 237 24.15 -19.96 -8.04
C ALA A 237 25.45 -20.67 -7.60
N PRO A 238 25.98 -21.63 -8.38
CA PRO A 238 27.30 -22.18 -8.10
C PRO A 238 28.35 -21.09 -8.34
N TRP A 239 29.00 -20.62 -7.27
CA TRP A 239 30.13 -19.71 -7.37
C TRP A 239 31.43 -20.46 -7.13
N SER A 240 32.42 -20.24 -8.01
CA SER A 240 33.81 -20.62 -7.77
C SER A 240 34.65 -19.37 -7.60
N MET A 241 35.29 -19.22 -6.45
CA MET A 241 36.31 -18.17 -6.26
C MET A 241 37.57 -18.57 -7.06
N PRO A 242 38.11 -17.70 -7.92
CA PRO A 242 39.43 -17.97 -8.51
C PRO A 242 40.49 -17.96 -7.41
N ALA A 243 41.35 -18.97 -7.41
CA ALA A 243 42.50 -19.01 -6.51
C ALA A 243 43.48 -17.86 -6.86
N PRO A 244 43.90 -17.02 -5.91
CA PRO A 244 44.93 -16.02 -6.19
C PRO A 244 46.27 -16.73 -6.43
N ALA A 245 46.90 -16.47 -7.58
CA ALA A 245 48.25 -16.93 -7.89
C ALA A 245 49.22 -15.74 -7.90
N VAL A 246 50.32 -15.86 -7.16
CA VAL A 246 51.40 -14.86 -7.13
C VAL A 246 52.64 -15.47 -7.81
N SER A 247 53.19 -14.82 -8.84
CA SER A 247 54.52 -15.18 -9.38
C SER A 247 55.60 -14.26 -8.80
N ALA A 248 56.74 -14.84 -8.44
CA ALA A 248 57.83 -14.20 -7.72
C ALA A 248 58.33 -12.87 -8.34
N GLY A 249 58.60 -11.86 -7.50
CA GLY A 249 59.36 -10.68 -7.92
C GLY A 249 59.20 -9.38 -7.11
N ALA A 250 58.19 -9.24 -6.25
CA ALA A 250 58.04 -8.07 -5.37
C ALA A 250 57.18 -8.42 -4.14
N SER A 251 57.39 -7.74 -3.03
CA SER A 251 56.55 -7.85 -1.83
C SER A 251 55.13 -7.37 -2.12
N THR A 252 54.24 -8.28 -2.49
CA THR A 252 52.82 -7.99 -2.70
C THR A 252 51.99 -8.88 -1.79
N ALA A 253 51.30 -8.27 -0.83
CA ALA A 253 50.17 -8.91 -0.16
C ALA A 253 48.98 -8.90 -1.15
N PRO A 254 48.27 -10.02 -1.35
CA PRO A 254 47.01 -9.98 -2.07
C PRO A 254 46.06 -9.03 -1.34
N GLY A 255 45.39 -8.14 -2.08
CA GLY A 255 44.34 -7.29 -1.55
C GLY A 255 43.18 -8.12 -1.02
N VAL A 256 42.42 -7.57 -0.07
CA VAL A 256 41.15 -8.16 0.37
C VAL A 256 40.25 -8.28 -0.86
N ILE A 257 39.81 -9.50 -1.18
CA ILE A 257 38.74 -9.72 -2.14
C ILE A 257 37.44 -9.46 -1.40
N GLU A 258 36.88 -8.27 -1.54
CA GLU A 258 35.51 -7.98 -1.12
C GLU A 258 34.57 -8.41 -2.25
N ALA A 259 33.88 -9.53 -2.05
CA ALA A 259 32.74 -9.91 -2.88
C ALA A 259 31.47 -9.58 -2.10
N PRO A 260 30.83 -8.41 -2.33
CA PRO A 260 29.53 -8.12 -1.74
C PRO A 260 28.51 -9.08 -2.36
N TRP A 261 28.15 -10.12 -1.60
CA TRP A 261 26.95 -10.88 -1.91
C TRP A 261 25.78 -10.17 -1.21
N SER A 262 24.76 -9.83 -1.98
CA SER A 262 23.43 -9.56 -1.44
C SER A 262 22.52 -10.62 -2.01
N MET A 263 22.08 -11.56 -1.17
CA MET A 263 20.97 -12.42 -1.56
C MET A 263 19.70 -11.59 -1.37
N PRO A 264 18.87 -11.41 -2.42
CA PRO A 264 17.61 -10.73 -2.26
C PRO A 264 16.77 -11.48 -1.21
N ALA A 265 16.15 -10.74 -0.29
CA ALA A 265 15.19 -11.34 0.62
C ALA A 265 14.03 -11.90 -0.22
N PRO A 266 13.57 -13.14 0.03
CA PRO A 266 12.32 -13.60 -0.56
C PRO A 266 11.21 -12.68 -0.03
N VAL A 267 10.56 -11.95 -0.94
CA VAL A 267 9.40 -11.12 -0.63
C VAL A 267 8.18 -11.91 -1.07
N VAL A 268 7.31 -12.24 -0.12
CA VAL A 268 5.98 -12.79 -0.41
C VAL A 268 4.95 -11.75 0.00
N GLU A 269 4.28 -11.15 -0.98
CA GLU A 269 3.21 -10.18 -0.77
C GLU A 269 1.86 -10.90 -0.90
N VAL A 270 1.06 -10.86 0.17
CA VAL A 270 -0.31 -11.40 0.18
C VAL A 270 -1.27 -10.21 0.21
N PHE A 271 -2.18 -10.14 -0.76
CA PHE A 271 -3.19 -9.08 -0.87
C PHE A 271 -4.50 -9.48 -0.16
N GLU A 272 -5.38 -8.51 0.11
CA GLU A 272 -6.68 -8.80 0.75
C GLU A 272 -7.58 -9.64 -0.16
N GLY A 273 -7.85 -10.87 0.28
CA GLY A 273 -8.72 -11.85 -0.37
C GLY A 273 -8.14 -13.26 -0.17
N LEU A 274 -8.82 -14.10 0.63
CA LEU A 274 -8.42 -15.47 1.04
C LEU A 274 -7.08 -15.56 1.81
N PRO A 275 -6.81 -16.64 2.59
CA PRO A 275 -5.48 -16.86 3.14
C PRO A 275 -4.59 -17.45 2.06
N THR A 276 -3.62 -16.69 1.59
CA THR A 276 -2.50 -17.30 0.88
C THR A 276 -1.53 -17.84 1.92
N VAL A 277 -1.33 -19.16 1.95
CA VAL A 277 -0.24 -19.77 2.73
C VAL A 277 1.05 -19.51 1.97
N ALA A 278 1.91 -18.66 2.51
CA ALA A 278 3.24 -18.40 1.99
C ALA A 278 4.25 -19.28 2.75
N GLU A 279 4.68 -20.39 2.16
CA GLU A 279 5.79 -21.20 2.66
C GLU A 279 7.05 -20.91 1.84
N PRO A 280 7.85 -19.88 2.20
CA PRO A 280 9.13 -19.67 1.51
C PRO A 280 10.01 -20.91 1.67
N GLY A 281 10.43 -21.50 0.55
CA GLY A 281 11.30 -22.67 0.53
C GLY A 281 12.61 -22.44 1.30
N VAL A 282 13.21 -23.52 1.78
CA VAL A 282 14.51 -23.47 2.49
C VAL A 282 15.57 -22.88 1.58
N ILE A 283 16.20 -21.78 2.01
CA ILE A 283 17.38 -21.25 1.35
C ILE A 283 18.57 -22.15 1.70
N LEU A 284 19.00 -22.98 0.75
CA LEU A 284 20.23 -23.77 0.86
C LEU A 284 21.39 -23.00 0.24
N ALA A 285 22.35 -22.57 1.06
CA ALA A 285 23.59 -21.96 0.62
C ALA A 285 24.80 -22.89 0.91
N PRO A 286 25.09 -23.89 0.06
CA PRO A 286 26.31 -24.67 0.20
C PRO A 286 27.50 -23.79 -0.19
N TRP A 287 28.25 -23.29 0.80
CA TRP A 287 29.51 -22.59 0.54
C TRP A 287 30.67 -23.57 0.72
N SER A 288 31.62 -23.57 -0.23
CA SER A 288 32.93 -24.21 -0.07
C SER A 288 34.00 -23.13 -0.15
N MET A 289 34.66 -22.82 0.96
CA MET A 289 35.89 -22.02 0.91
C MET A 289 37.09 -22.94 0.71
N PRO A 290 37.92 -22.72 -0.32
CA PRO A 290 39.21 -23.39 -0.39
C PRO A 290 40.10 -22.93 0.77
N ALA A 291 40.76 -23.86 1.45
CA ALA A 291 41.76 -23.50 2.45
C ALA A 291 42.92 -22.72 1.78
N PRO A 292 43.46 -21.67 2.41
CA PRO A 292 44.62 -20.97 1.86
C PRO A 292 45.83 -21.91 1.80
N LEU A 293 46.35 -22.16 0.61
CA LEU A 293 47.58 -22.92 0.39
C LEU A 293 48.74 -21.93 0.18
N VAL A 294 49.81 -22.05 0.97
CA VAL A 294 51.03 -21.26 0.81
C VAL A 294 52.21 -22.20 0.55
N ASP A 295 52.76 -22.17 -0.65
CA ASP A 295 54.04 -22.82 -0.97
C ASP A 295 55.18 -21.80 -0.85
N ALA A 296 56.14 -22.09 0.02
CA ALA A 296 57.31 -21.24 0.26
C ALA A 296 58.60 -22.01 -0.06
N PHE A 297 59.49 -21.40 -0.85
CA PHE A 297 60.88 -21.87 -0.94
C PHE A 297 61.71 -21.31 0.22
N SER A 298 62.75 -22.03 0.63
CA SER A 298 63.52 -21.82 1.86
C SER A 298 63.82 -20.34 2.16
N ASN A 299 63.43 -19.90 3.36
CA ASN A 299 63.61 -18.56 3.97
C ASN A 299 62.41 -17.60 3.93
N ALA A 300 61.18 -18.08 3.82
CA ALA A 300 59.97 -17.27 4.05
C ALA A 300 59.13 -17.81 5.23
N THR A 301 58.64 -16.92 6.09
CA THR A 301 57.66 -17.21 7.15
C THR A 301 56.31 -16.66 6.72
N ALA A 302 55.30 -17.52 6.59
CA ALA A 302 53.94 -17.13 6.24
C ALA A 302 52.98 -17.63 7.33
N ALA A 303 52.08 -16.75 7.79
CA ALA A 303 51.01 -17.06 8.71
C ALA A 303 49.68 -16.57 8.10
N PRO A 304 48.79 -17.46 7.64
CA PRO A 304 47.49 -17.03 7.12
C PRO A 304 46.66 -16.43 8.26
N GLY A 305 46.04 -15.27 8.01
CA GLY A 305 45.09 -14.65 8.94
C GLY A 305 43.78 -15.45 9.06
N PRO A 306 42.99 -15.22 10.13
CA PRO A 306 41.67 -15.82 10.27
C PRO A 306 40.73 -15.31 9.16
N ILE A 307 39.86 -16.19 8.69
CA ILE A 307 38.82 -15.83 7.72
C ILE A 307 37.62 -15.29 8.50
N LEU A 308 37.22 -14.05 8.20
CA LEU A 308 36.08 -13.37 8.82
C LEU A 308 34.97 -13.19 7.79
N ALA A 309 33.79 -13.75 8.06
CA ALA A 309 32.59 -13.61 7.23
C ALA A 309 31.42 -13.08 8.09
N PRO A 310 31.27 -11.74 8.24
CA PRO A 310 30.10 -11.19 8.90
C PRO A 310 28.88 -11.37 7.97
N TRP A 311 27.86 -12.07 8.46
CA TRP A 311 26.58 -12.28 7.79
C TRP A 311 25.49 -11.59 8.60
N THR A 312 24.57 -10.92 7.93
CA THR A 312 23.37 -10.34 8.53
C THR A 312 22.17 -11.06 7.94
N LEU A 313 21.35 -11.70 8.79
CA LEU A 313 20.08 -12.27 8.33
C LEU A 313 19.05 -11.13 8.26
N PRO A 314 18.45 -10.86 7.09
CA PRO A 314 17.27 -10.00 7.05
C PRO A 314 16.15 -10.67 7.85
N THR A 315 15.56 -9.93 8.79
CA THR A 315 14.35 -10.40 9.49
C THR A 315 13.18 -10.30 8.52
N PRO A 316 12.39 -11.37 8.30
CA PRO A 316 11.22 -11.31 7.43
C PRO A 316 10.25 -10.24 7.93
N ALA A 317 9.81 -9.35 7.03
CA ALA A 317 8.81 -8.35 7.32
C ALA A 317 7.43 -8.87 6.91
N VAL A 318 6.51 -8.97 7.87
CA VAL A 318 5.10 -9.31 7.61
C VAL A 318 4.32 -8.00 7.50
N LEU A 319 3.77 -7.72 6.33
CA LEU A 319 2.93 -6.54 6.10
C LEU A 319 1.48 -6.93 6.39
N VAL A 320 0.97 -6.53 7.55
CA VAL A 320 -0.42 -6.81 7.95
C VAL A 320 -1.34 -5.74 7.35
N PRO A 321 -2.38 -6.12 6.58
CA PRO A 321 -3.41 -5.18 6.13
C PRO A 321 -4.05 -4.47 7.32
N ILE A 322 -4.38 -3.18 7.18
CA ILE A 322 -5.04 -2.42 8.25
C ILE A 322 -6.49 -2.92 8.34
N VAL A 323 -6.81 -3.65 9.40
CA VAL A 323 -8.15 -4.19 9.66
C VAL A 323 -9.02 -3.11 10.30
N PRO A 324 -10.34 -3.09 10.06
CA PRO A 324 -11.23 -2.19 10.78
C PRO A 324 -11.05 -2.24 12.30
N GLY A 325 -10.82 -1.07 12.90
CA GLY A 325 -10.54 -0.92 14.32
C GLY A 325 -9.06 -0.84 14.67
N ASP A 326 -8.14 -1.04 13.73
CA ASP A 326 -6.68 -0.96 13.99
C ASP A 326 -6.21 0.47 14.26
N GLN A 327 -6.95 1.50 13.83
CA GLN A 327 -6.64 2.90 14.17
C GLN A 327 -7.10 3.26 15.59
N ILE A 328 -7.91 2.40 16.23
CA ILE A 328 -8.44 2.66 17.57
C ILE A 328 -7.37 2.35 18.63
N THR A 329 -6.81 3.40 19.19
CA THR A 329 -5.75 3.37 20.20
C THR A 329 -6.29 3.44 21.63
N GLY A 330 -7.56 3.82 21.84
CA GLY A 330 -8.13 3.93 23.17
C GLY A 330 -9.67 3.90 23.22
N PRO A 331 -10.25 3.79 24.43
CA PRO A 331 -11.70 3.83 24.62
C PRO A 331 -12.27 5.21 24.29
N GLY A 332 -13.52 5.23 23.80
CA GLY A 332 -14.22 6.41 23.31
C GLY A 332 -13.80 6.86 21.90
N GLN A 333 -13.13 5.97 21.14
CA GLN A 333 -12.80 6.20 19.73
C GLN A 333 -13.70 5.37 18.81
N ILE A 334 -13.98 5.96 17.66
CA ILE A 334 -14.81 5.42 16.60
C ILE A 334 -14.02 5.53 15.30
N GLU A 335 -13.91 4.44 14.57
CA GLU A 335 -13.32 4.41 13.23
C GLU A 335 -14.42 4.14 12.21
N TRP A 336 -14.58 5.05 11.26
CA TRP A 336 -15.52 4.93 10.15
C TRP A 336 -14.74 4.86 8.84
N ASN A 337 -14.65 3.67 8.23
CA ASN A 337 -13.92 3.47 6.97
C ASN A 337 -12.50 4.09 6.99
N GLY A 338 -11.76 3.89 8.10
CA GLY A 338 -10.43 4.47 8.31
C GLY A 338 -10.41 5.96 8.69
N PHE A 339 -11.55 6.59 8.97
CA PHE A 339 -11.65 7.95 9.52
C PHE A 339 -11.91 7.89 11.03
N LEU A 340 -11.01 8.50 11.81
CA LEU A 340 -11.06 8.43 13.26
C LEU A 340 -11.85 9.59 13.87
N LEU A 341 -12.77 9.26 14.76
CA LEU A 341 -13.58 10.14 15.59
C LEU A 341 -13.32 9.84 17.07
N GLY A 342 -13.62 10.80 17.94
CA GLY A 342 -13.54 10.62 19.39
C GLY A 342 -12.22 11.12 19.97
N ARG A 343 -11.79 10.50 21.08
CA ARG A 343 -10.65 10.98 21.87
C ARG A 343 -9.39 11.14 21.03
N GLY A 344 -8.69 12.27 21.18
CA GLY A 344 -7.45 12.56 20.46
C GLY A 344 -7.65 13.11 19.05
N THR A 345 -8.91 13.30 18.62
CA THR A 345 -9.27 13.96 17.37
C THR A 345 -10.02 15.27 17.67
N PRO A 346 -10.21 16.17 16.68
CA PRO A 346 -11.09 17.33 16.81
C PRO A 346 -12.55 16.97 17.12
N TYR A 347 -12.97 15.73 16.89
CA TYR A 347 -14.36 15.25 16.98
C TYR A 347 -14.66 14.61 18.34
N GLY A 348 -14.91 15.43 19.36
CA GLY A 348 -15.18 14.94 20.72
C GLY A 348 -16.50 14.19 20.83
N LEU A 349 -16.46 12.93 21.33
CA LEU A 349 -17.66 12.14 21.61
C LEU A 349 -18.49 12.77 22.75
N GLY A 350 -19.76 13.04 22.49
CA GLY A 350 -20.73 13.52 23.47
C GLY A 350 -21.71 12.42 23.90
N ASN A 351 -22.45 11.87 22.94
CA ASN A 351 -23.34 10.73 23.13
C ASN A 351 -23.20 9.73 21.97
N LEU A 352 -23.39 8.44 22.28
CA LEU A 352 -23.49 7.37 21.29
C LEU A 352 -24.73 6.54 21.61
N GLU A 353 -25.69 6.53 20.69
CA GLU A 353 -26.96 5.82 20.81
C GLU A 353 -27.01 4.68 19.79
N GLY A 354 -27.71 3.59 20.12
CA GLY A 354 -27.97 2.49 19.20
C GLY A 354 -26.82 1.49 19.01
N TRP A 355 -25.66 1.70 19.65
CA TRP A 355 -24.53 0.76 19.54
C TRP A 355 -24.77 -0.51 20.37
N TYR A 356 -25.00 -0.38 21.68
CA TYR A 356 -25.32 -1.53 22.54
C TYR A 356 -26.82 -1.72 22.79
N ASP A 357 -27.64 -0.79 22.32
CA ASP A 357 -29.09 -0.90 22.47
C ASP A 357 -29.63 -2.01 21.57
N LEU A 358 -30.62 -2.76 22.03
CA LEU A 358 -31.29 -3.74 21.17
C LEU A 358 -32.01 -2.99 20.03
N PRO A 359 -31.78 -3.33 18.76
CA PRO A 359 -32.55 -2.73 17.66
C PRO A 359 -34.03 -3.06 17.78
N ALA A 360 -34.87 -2.33 17.05
CA ALA A 360 -36.29 -2.66 16.99
C ALA A 360 -36.49 -4.11 16.55
N ILE A 361 -37.49 -4.78 17.14
CA ILE A 361 -37.82 -6.16 16.84
C ILE A 361 -39.15 -6.20 16.09
N ASP A 362 -39.14 -6.80 14.92
CA ASP A 362 -40.34 -7.21 14.20
C ASP A 362 -40.80 -8.54 14.75
N THR A 363 -41.97 -8.53 15.39
CA THR A 363 -42.55 -9.75 15.97
C THR A 363 -43.42 -10.48 14.97
N GLY A 364 -43.17 -11.77 14.81
CA GLY A 364 -44.00 -12.67 14.00
C GLY A 364 -45.26 -13.16 14.71
N ASN A 365 -45.59 -12.63 15.90
CA ASN A 365 -46.72 -13.09 16.70
C ASN A 365 -48.06 -12.94 15.98
N VAL A 366 -48.90 -13.97 16.08
CA VAL A 366 -50.23 -13.98 15.44
C VAL A 366 -51.30 -13.86 16.51
N ALA A 367 -52.04 -12.75 16.51
CA ALA A 367 -53.10 -12.52 17.49
C ALA A 367 -54.17 -13.61 17.44
N HIS A 368 -54.63 -14.07 18.61
CA HIS A 368 -55.76 -14.98 18.63
C HIS A 368 -57.04 -14.28 18.18
N PRO A 369 -57.91 -14.95 17.40
CA PRO A 369 -59.10 -14.30 16.84
C PRO A 369 -60.18 -13.96 17.88
N THR A 370 -60.26 -14.69 19.00
CA THR A 370 -61.38 -14.58 19.95
C THR A 370 -60.99 -14.53 21.43
N ARG A 371 -59.70 -14.58 21.77
CA ARG A 371 -59.22 -14.54 23.17
C ARG A 371 -58.04 -13.58 23.32
N HIS A 372 -57.78 -13.16 24.56
CA HIS A 372 -56.59 -12.36 24.86
C HIS A 372 -55.31 -13.15 24.56
N GLY A 373 -54.29 -12.48 24.03
CA GLY A 373 -52.99 -13.07 23.70
C GLY A 373 -52.76 -13.33 22.21
N ALA A 374 -51.62 -13.95 21.90
CA ALA A 374 -51.16 -14.28 20.55
C ALA A 374 -50.41 -15.62 20.55
N GLU A 375 -50.38 -16.30 19.39
CA GLU A 375 -49.45 -17.40 19.13
C GLU A 375 -48.04 -16.84 18.90
N SER A 376 -47.03 -17.48 19.50
CA SER A 376 -45.63 -17.05 19.38
C SER A 376 -45.12 -17.28 17.96
N GLY A 377 -44.67 -16.22 17.31
CA GLY A 377 -43.96 -16.28 16.04
C GLY A 377 -42.46 -16.08 16.20
N ARG A 378 -41.74 -16.06 15.08
CA ARG A 378 -40.31 -15.73 15.05
C ARG A 378 -40.14 -14.22 15.17
N ASP A 379 -39.30 -13.79 16.09
CA ASP A 379 -38.89 -12.41 16.23
C ASP A 379 -37.62 -12.16 15.40
N LEU A 380 -37.58 -11.06 14.65
CA LEU A 380 -36.45 -10.65 13.82
C LEU A 380 -36.03 -9.23 14.18
N SER A 381 -34.73 -9.00 14.27
CA SER A 381 -34.20 -7.67 14.51
C SER A 381 -34.19 -6.85 13.22
N GLN A 382 -34.63 -5.59 13.32
CA GLN A 382 -34.47 -4.61 12.26
C GLN A 382 -33.01 -4.16 12.14
N GLU A 383 -32.71 -3.37 11.11
CA GLU A 383 -31.42 -2.70 10.94
C GLU A 383 -31.01 -1.91 12.19
N ARG A 384 -29.71 -1.87 12.48
CA ARG A 384 -29.20 -1.11 13.63
C ARG A 384 -28.92 0.32 13.20
N ILE A 385 -29.53 1.27 13.90
CA ILE A 385 -29.28 2.70 13.72
C ILE A 385 -28.34 3.18 14.83
N VAL A 386 -27.13 3.59 14.46
CA VAL A 386 -26.11 4.10 15.39
C VAL A 386 -26.03 5.61 15.23
N THR A 387 -26.26 6.36 16.30
CA THR A 387 -26.19 7.83 16.28
C THR A 387 -25.06 8.33 17.16
N TYR A 388 -24.07 8.94 16.54
CA TYR A 388 -23.04 9.72 17.21
C TYR A 388 -23.45 11.18 17.29
N SER A 389 -23.34 11.76 18.48
CA SER A 389 -23.39 13.21 18.66
C SER A 389 -22.18 13.67 19.46
N GLY A 390 -21.61 14.78 19.04
CA GLY A 390 -20.33 15.23 19.56
C GLY A 390 -20.12 16.72 19.44
N LEU A 391 -19.14 17.23 20.17
CA LEU A 391 -18.70 18.61 20.04
C LEU A 391 -17.37 18.61 19.30
N THR A 392 -17.38 19.14 18.08
CA THR A 392 -16.17 19.34 17.30
C THR A 392 -15.51 20.64 17.72
N ARG A 393 -14.19 20.59 17.93
CA ARG A 393 -13.38 21.76 18.29
C ARG A 393 -12.06 21.73 17.53
N ALA A 394 -11.73 22.82 16.87
CA ALA A 394 -10.42 23.05 16.27
C ALA A 394 -10.04 24.53 16.41
N PRO A 395 -8.74 24.90 16.29
CA PRO A 395 -8.33 26.28 16.08
C PRO A 395 -9.08 26.89 14.89
N ARG A 396 -9.28 28.21 14.92
CA ARG A 396 -10.04 28.92 13.89
C ARG A 396 -9.48 28.71 12.48
N ASP A 397 -8.16 28.65 12.37
CA ASP A 397 -7.46 28.52 11.08
C ASP A 397 -7.60 27.11 10.48
N ASP A 398 -7.79 26.09 11.33
CA ASP A 398 -7.96 24.68 10.93
C ASP A 398 -9.45 24.26 10.86
N TRP A 399 -10.37 25.17 11.22
CA TRP A 399 -11.80 24.85 11.40
C TRP A 399 -12.47 24.47 10.09
N GLU A 400 -12.13 25.15 8.99
CA GLU A 400 -12.67 24.87 7.66
C GLU A 400 -12.27 23.45 7.20
N GLU A 401 -10.98 23.13 7.28
CA GLU A 401 -10.44 21.80 6.96
C GLU A 401 -11.07 20.71 7.84
N THR A 402 -11.18 20.94 9.16
CA THR A 402 -11.83 19.99 10.08
C THR A 402 -13.29 19.70 9.68
N VAL A 403 -14.03 20.70 9.23
CA VAL A 403 -15.42 20.50 8.80
C VAL A 403 -15.48 19.80 7.44
N GLU A 404 -14.59 20.15 6.51
CA GLU A 404 -14.49 19.51 5.20
C GLU A 404 -14.11 18.03 5.30
N ASP A 405 -13.14 17.68 6.15
CA ASP A 405 -12.72 16.31 6.44
C ASP A 405 -13.89 15.45 6.90
N LEU A 406 -14.68 15.96 7.85
CA LEU A 406 -15.89 15.28 8.31
C LEU A 406 -16.89 15.10 7.16
N ILE A 407 -17.12 16.14 6.36
CA ILE A 407 -18.06 16.11 5.23
C ILE A 407 -17.64 15.06 4.20
N LEU A 408 -16.36 15.01 3.85
CA LEU A 408 -15.78 14.08 2.90
C LEU A 408 -15.80 12.64 3.42
N ALA A 409 -15.45 12.43 4.70
CA ALA A 409 -15.40 11.10 5.31
C ALA A 409 -16.79 10.48 5.49
N THR A 410 -17.83 11.30 5.64
CA THR A 410 -19.21 10.85 5.89
C THR A 410 -20.15 11.14 4.72
N GLY A 411 -19.59 11.27 3.51
CA GLY A 411 -20.37 11.38 2.27
C GLY A 411 -21.29 10.16 2.07
N VAL A 412 -22.40 10.38 1.38
CA VAL A 412 -23.28 9.29 0.95
C VAL A 412 -22.67 8.68 -0.32
N GLY A 413 -22.46 7.38 -0.33
CA GLY A 413 -21.98 6.64 -1.51
C GLY A 413 -23.00 6.71 -2.65
N GLU A 414 -22.50 6.64 -3.89
CA GLU A 414 -23.38 6.53 -5.07
C GLU A 414 -23.83 5.07 -5.31
N ASP A 415 -23.21 4.12 -4.63
CA ASP A 415 -23.46 2.68 -4.69
C ASP A 415 -24.07 2.13 -3.40
N ASP A 416 -24.51 0.87 -3.45
CA ASP A 416 -25.06 0.14 -2.30
C ASP A 416 -23.96 -0.42 -1.36
N THR A 417 -22.72 0.07 -1.51
CA THR A 417 -21.57 -0.41 -0.75
C THR A 417 -21.66 0.00 0.71
N GLU A 418 -21.54 -0.99 1.58
CA GLU A 418 -21.40 -0.77 3.01
C GLU A 418 -19.94 -0.68 3.44
N TYR A 419 -19.67 0.17 4.42
CA TYR A 419 -18.35 0.37 4.97
C TYR A 419 -18.29 0.00 6.44
N PRO A 420 -17.10 -0.36 6.95
CA PRO A 420 -16.93 -0.76 8.33
C PRO A 420 -17.03 0.43 9.29
N LEU A 421 -17.82 0.24 10.35
CA LEU A 421 -17.86 1.08 11.54
C LEU A 421 -17.31 0.26 12.71
N ALA A 422 -16.13 0.63 13.21
CA ALA A 422 -15.53 0.03 14.39
C ALA A 422 -15.59 1.00 15.57
N ILE A 423 -16.00 0.51 16.75
CA ILE A 423 -16.12 1.36 17.95
C ILE A 423 -15.52 0.65 19.15
N ARG A 424 -14.73 1.39 19.93
CA ARG A 424 -14.25 0.97 21.25
C ARG A 424 -14.81 1.87 22.32
N LEU A 425 -15.75 1.36 23.13
CA LEU A 425 -16.25 2.09 24.30
C LEU A 425 -15.50 1.74 25.59
N LEU A 426 -15.14 0.47 25.76
CA LEU A 426 -14.39 -0.06 26.90
C LEU A 426 -13.20 -0.87 26.39
N ASP A 427 -13.08 -2.13 26.80
CA ASP A 427 -11.98 -3.01 26.40
C ASP A 427 -12.23 -3.76 25.09
N HIS A 428 -13.47 -3.74 24.60
CA HIS A 428 -13.86 -4.42 23.39
C HIS A 428 -14.02 -3.45 22.21
N VAL A 429 -13.46 -3.88 21.07
CA VAL A 429 -13.72 -3.29 19.76
C VAL A 429 -14.74 -4.20 19.08
N TYR A 430 -15.86 -3.60 18.71
CA TYR A 430 -16.84 -4.25 17.86
C TYR A 430 -16.90 -3.54 16.51
N THR A 431 -17.25 -4.29 15.46
CA THR A 431 -17.38 -3.80 14.09
C THR A 431 -18.76 -4.17 13.54
N GLY A 432 -19.41 -3.21 12.89
CA GLY A 432 -20.58 -3.43 12.04
C GLY A 432 -20.34 -2.88 10.63
N MET A 433 -21.11 -3.36 9.66
CA MET A 433 -21.08 -2.85 8.28
C MET A 433 -22.33 -2.01 8.05
N GLY A 434 -22.18 -0.84 7.45
CA GLY A 434 -23.32 0.02 7.19
C GLY A 434 -22.99 1.22 6.31
N LYS A 435 -23.86 2.23 6.37
CA LYS A 435 -23.75 3.46 5.58
C LYS A 435 -24.14 4.67 6.41
N VAL A 436 -23.59 5.83 6.09
CA VAL A 436 -24.02 7.09 6.70
C VAL A 436 -25.39 7.45 6.13
N THR A 437 -26.40 7.56 6.98
CA THR A 437 -27.76 7.93 6.61
C THR A 437 -28.12 9.36 7.01
N ARG A 438 -27.38 9.95 7.94
CA ARG A 438 -27.55 11.36 8.32
C ARG A 438 -26.22 11.96 8.76
N ARG A 439 -25.97 13.19 8.32
CA ARG A 439 -24.98 14.10 8.93
C ARG A 439 -25.65 15.45 9.19
N ALA A 440 -25.39 16.03 10.36
CA ALA A 440 -25.74 17.42 10.65
C ALA A 440 -24.52 18.16 11.22
N VAL A 441 -24.20 19.32 10.63
CA VAL A 441 -23.20 20.26 11.11
C VAL A 441 -23.88 21.63 11.25
N PRO A 442 -24.52 21.93 12.38
CA PRO A 442 -25.20 23.19 12.60
C PRO A 442 -24.22 24.38 12.54
N VAL A 443 -24.62 25.43 11.82
CA VAL A 443 -23.88 26.69 11.74
C VAL A 443 -24.54 27.69 12.67
N ASP A 444 -24.00 27.82 13.88
CA ASP A 444 -24.44 28.80 14.88
C ASP A 444 -23.40 29.92 15.07
N LYS A 445 -23.62 30.80 16.05
CA LYS A 445 -22.68 31.88 16.36
C LYS A 445 -21.28 31.41 16.80
N HIS A 446 -21.14 30.17 17.25
CA HIS A 446 -19.87 29.58 17.68
C HIS A 446 -19.14 28.85 16.54
N PHE A 447 -19.81 28.60 15.41
CA PHE A 447 -19.20 28.00 14.23
C PHE A 447 -17.95 28.77 13.79
N ARG A 448 -18.04 30.11 13.72
CA ARG A 448 -16.89 30.98 13.39
C ARG A 448 -15.78 31.00 14.43
N LEU A 449 -16.02 30.44 15.63
CA LEU A 449 -15.07 30.32 16.72
C LEU A 449 -14.40 28.94 16.76
N GLY A 450 -14.61 28.09 15.76
CA GLY A 450 -14.00 26.76 15.72
C GLY A 450 -14.78 25.69 16.51
N HIS A 451 -16.09 25.88 16.68
CA HIS A 451 -16.94 25.01 17.50
C HIS A 451 -18.28 24.69 16.83
N SER A 452 -18.65 23.41 16.77
CA SER A 452 -20.01 23.00 16.38
C SER A 452 -20.40 21.67 17.00
N ARG A 453 -21.70 21.47 17.23
CA ARG A 453 -22.27 20.21 17.69
C ARG A 453 -22.65 19.35 16.49
N ILE A 454 -21.85 18.35 16.18
CA ILE A 454 -22.08 17.49 15.02
C ILE A 454 -22.91 16.28 15.40
N VAL A 455 -23.67 15.78 14.42
CA VAL A 455 -24.37 14.51 14.50
C VAL A 455 -24.04 13.70 13.25
N VAL A 456 -23.71 12.43 13.44
CA VAL A 456 -23.57 11.45 12.36
C VAL A 456 -24.38 10.22 12.72
N GLN A 457 -25.17 9.72 11.78
CA GLN A 457 -25.95 8.51 11.93
C GLN A 457 -25.52 7.50 10.88
N TRP A 458 -25.31 6.27 11.33
CA TRP A 458 -25.09 5.11 10.49
C TRP A 458 -26.26 4.16 10.59
N THR A 459 -26.63 3.58 9.47
CA THR A 459 -27.55 2.45 9.41
C THR A 459 -26.78 1.22 8.98
N LEU A 460 -26.80 0.19 9.84
CA LEU A 460 -26.13 -1.09 9.64
C LEU A 460 -27.18 -2.11 9.22
N SER A 461 -27.07 -2.65 8.01
CA SER A 461 -28.04 -3.63 7.49
C SER A 461 -28.02 -4.92 8.29
N ASP A 462 -26.83 -5.39 8.65
CA ASP A 462 -26.65 -6.46 9.64
C ASP A 462 -26.60 -5.83 11.04
N PRO A 463 -27.62 -6.05 11.89
CA PRO A 463 -27.66 -5.45 13.22
C PRO A 463 -26.64 -6.04 14.18
N ARG A 464 -25.98 -7.15 13.81
CA ARG A 464 -25.00 -7.81 14.68
C ARG A 464 -23.71 -7.01 14.73
N LEU A 465 -23.19 -6.85 15.94
CA LEU A 465 -21.87 -6.31 16.18
C LEU A 465 -20.86 -7.46 16.34
N LEU A 466 -19.80 -7.41 15.54
CA LEU A 466 -18.83 -8.49 15.43
C LEU A 466 -17.53 -8.14 16.13
N SER A 467 -16.98 -9.07 16.91
CA SER A 467 -15.68 -8.91 17.56
C SER A 467 -14.52 -8.96 16.56
N LYS A 468 -13.28 -8.91 17.09
CA LYS A 468 -12.10 -9.36 16.34
C LYS A 468 -12.24 -10.82 15.89
N LEU A 469 -11.52 -11.16 14.83
CA LEU A 469 -11.48 -12.50 14.25
C LEU A 469 -10.84 -13.48 15.24
N ASN A 470 -11.46 -14.65 15.39
CA ASN A 470 -10.97 -15.81 16.10
C ASN A 470 -10.74 -16.94 15.11
N SER A 471 -9.89 -17.89 15.49
CA SER A 471 -9.58 -19.07 14.68
C SER A 471 -9.47 -20.32 15.54
N ALA A 472 -9.73 -21.45 14.90
CA ALA A 472 -9.55 -22.79 15.43
C ALA A 472 -9.02 -23.67 14.31
N VAL A 473 -8.10 -24.57 14.64
CA VAL A 473 -7.46 -25.49 13.69
C VAL A 473 -7.81 -26.90 14.12
N ILE A 474 -8.46 -27.64 13.23
CA ILE A 474 -9.04 -28.94 13.50
C ILE A 474 -8.33 -29.93 12.58
N ALA A 475 -7.55 -30.84 13.17
CA ALA A 475 -6.88 -31.88 12.42
C ALA A 475 -7.91 -32.89 11.86
N ASP A 476 -7.53 -33.57 10.78
CA ASP A 476 -8.35 -34.63 10.20
C ASP A 476 -8.57 -35.75 11.22
N GLY A 477 -9.81 -36.22 11.34
CA GLY A 477 -10.23 -37.20 12.35
C GLY A 477 -10.43 -36.65 13.75
N GLU A 478 -10.15 -35.36 14.00
CA GLU A 478 -10.20 -34.75 15.32
C GLU A 478 -11.45 -33.88 15.55
N THR A 479 -11.71 -33.59 16.83
CA THR A 479 -12.81 -32.72 17.26
C THR A 479 -12.31 -31.64 18.20
N GLN A 480 -12.73 -30.39 17.98
CA GLN A 480 -12.40 -29.26 18.83
C GLN A 480 -13.66 -28.56 19.34
N THR A 481 -13.67 -28.15 20.61
CA THR A 481 -14.73 -27.29 21.13
C THR A 481 -14.34 -25.82 20.95
N ILE A 482 -15.15 -25.06 20.24
CA ILE A 482 -14.98 -23.61 20.05
C ILE A 482 -16.09 -22.84 20.76
N LEU A 483 -15.86 -21.54 20.98
CA LEU A 483 -16.78 -20.67 21.72
C LEU A 483 -17.16 -19.45 20.90
N ASN A 484 -18.46 -19.24 20.72
CA ASN A 484 -19.01 -17.93 20.41
C ASN A 484 -19.44 -17.26 21.73
N ALA A 485 -18.60 -16.35 22.24
CA ALA A 485 -18.85 -15.62 23.49
C ALA A 485 -19.93 -14.52 23.36
N GLY A 486 -20.53 -14.37 22.18
CA GLY A 486 -21.62 -13.44 21.92
C GLY A 486 -22.98 -13.97 22.39
N ASN A 487 -24.04 -13.20 22.12
CA ASN A 487 -25.43 -13.55 22.48
C ASN A 487 -26.29 -13.94 21.26
N THR A 488 -25.71 -13.96 20.06
CA THR A 488 -26.40 -14.35 18.82
C THR A 488 -25.49 -15.17 17.91
N ALA A 489 -26.09 -15.81 16.91
CA ALA A 489 -25.38 -16.64 15.95
C ALA A 489 -24.51 -15.81 15.00
N THR A 490 -23.35 -16.36 14.64
CA THR A 490 -22.39 -15.77 13.70
C THR A 490 -22.19 -16.71 12.50
N SER A 491 -21.72 -16.17 11.38
CA SER A 491 -21.44 -16.93 10.16
C SER A 491 -19.93 -17.17 10.07
N PRO A 492 -19.44 -18.41 10.25
CA PRO A 492 -18.02 -18.71 10.15
C PRO A 492 -17.55 -18.74 8.68
N LEU A 493 -16.23 -18.62 8.50
CA LEU A 493 -15.53 -18.93 7.25
C LEU A 493 -14.65 -20.15 7.51
N ILE A 494 -14.80 -21.20 6.71
CA ILE A 494 -14.06 -22.46 6.87
C ILE A 494 -13.11 -22.61 5.68
N ARG A 495 -11.87 -23.03 5.97
CA ARG A 495 -10.80 -23.27 5.00
C ARG A 495 -10.32 -24.70 5.15
N ILE A 496 -10.32 -25.45 4.07
CA ILE A 496 -9.90 -26.85 4.03
C ILE A 496 -8.82 -26.99 2.96
N PRO A 497 -7.53 -26.99 3.34
CA PRO A 497 -6.44 -27.18 2.39
C PRO A 497 -6.45 -28.62 1.85
N GLY A 498 -6.05 -28.78 0.58
CA GLY A 498 -5.77 -30.09 0.02
C GLY A 498 -4.36 -30.59 0.36
N PRO A 499 -4.07 -31.88 0.15
CA PRO A 499 -4.97 -32.90 -0.40
C PRO A 499 -6.08 -33.29 0.59
N SER A 500 -7.33 -33.30 0.14
CA SER A 500 -8.48 -33.75 0.95
C SER A 500 -9.56 -34.36 0.06
N VAL A 501 -9.97 -35.59 0.36
CA VAL A 501 -10.99 -36.33 -0.39
C VAL A 501 -12.28 -36.37 0.40
N ILE A 502 -13.38 -35.92 -0.22
CA ILE A 502 -14.71 -35.83 0.39
C ILE A 502 -14.66 -35.18 1.79
N PRO A 503 -14.18 -33.92 1.89
CA PRO A 503 -14.07 -33.26 3.19
C PRO A 503 -15.43 -33.09 3.86
N GLN A 504 -15.47 -33.37 5.16
CA GLN A 504 -16.65 -33.25 6.00
C GLN A 504 -16.36 -32.37 7.20
N ILE A 505 -17.26 -31.44 7.48
CA ILE A 505 -17.22 -30.64 8.70
C ILE A 505 -18.56 -30.68 9.41
N LEU A 506 -18.54 -31.09 10.68
CA LEU A 506 -19.72 -31.26 11.52
C LEU A 506 -19.71 -30.26 12.66
N PHE A 507 -20.80 -29.52 12.83
CA PHE A 507 -21.03 -28.60 13.93
C PHE A 507 -22.09 -29.18 14.87
N GLU A 508 -21.73 -29.33 16.15
CA GLU A 508 -22.58 -29.85 17.22
C GLU A 508 -22.71 -28.81 18.35
N PRO A 509 -23.73 -27.93 18.31
CA PRO A 509 -23.97 -26.99 19.40
C PRO A 509 -24.24 -27.67 20.73
N LEU A 510 -23.66 -27.13 21.80
CA LEU A 510 -23.77 -27.67 23.14
C LEU A 510 -24.64 -26.79 24.06
N VAL A 511 -25.56 -27.42 24.78
CA VAL A 511 -26.29 -26.79 25.90
C VAL A 511 -26.13 -27.68 27.13
N GLY A 512 -25.59 -27.13 28.21
CA GLY A 512 -25.31 -27.92 29.42
C GLY A 512 -24.27 -29.03 29.23
N GLY A 513 -23.49 -28.98 28.15
CA GLY A 513 -22.51 -30.02 27.78
C GLY A 513 -23.06 -31.15 26.91
N GLU A 514 -24.36 -31.11 26.58
CA GLU A 514 -25.01 -32.07 25.69
C GLU A 514 -25.21 -31.47 24.29
N VAL A 515 -25.08 -32.30 23.26
CA VAL A 515 -25.35 -31.93 21.87
C VAL A 515 -26.85 -31.75 21.70
N VAL A 516 -27.27 -30.58 21.22
CA VAL A 516 -28.69 -30.26 20.99
C VAL A 516 -29.09 -30.25 19.52
N ASP A 517 -28.11 -30.19 18.63
CA ASP A 517 -28.31 -30.10 17.20
C ASP A 517 -27.06 -30.56 16.45
N GLU A 518 -27.20 -30.91 15.18
CA GLU A 518 -26.10 -31.35 14.31
C GLU A 518 -26.24 -30.69 12.93
N ARG A 519 -25.13 -30.15 12.42
CA ARG A 519 -25.06 -29.51 11.11
C ARG A 519 -23.81 -29.97 10.38
N LEU A 520 -24.01 -30.77 9.33
CA LEU A 520 -22.95 -31.36 8.52
C LEU A 520 -22.84 -30.62 7.19
N ILE A 521 -21.62 -30.32 6.75
CA ILE A 521 -21.30 -30.07 5.35
C ILE A 521 -20.33 -31.16 4.88
N GLU A 522 -20.71 -31.87 3.84
CA GLU A 522 -19.92 -32.90 3.15
C GLU A 522 -19.89 -32.55 1.66
N VAL A 523 -18.69 -32.52 1.09
CA VAL A 523 -18.48 -32.05 -0.30
C VAL A 523 -17.90 -33.18 -1.14
N ASP A 524 -18.64 -33.66 -2.14
CA ASP A 524 -18.24 -34.74 -3.06
C ASP A 524 -17.25 -34.24 -4.12
N LEU A 525 -16.05 -33.88 -3.66
CA LEU A 525 -14.91 -33.52 -4.49
C LEU A 525 -13.59 -33.87 -3.81
N THR A 526 -12.51 -33.85 -4.59
CA THR A 526 -11.14 -33.88 -4.09
C THR A 526 -10.55 -32.48 -4.19
N VAL A 527 -10.07 -31.94 -3.06
CA VAL A 527 -9.25 -30.72 -3.01
C VAL A 527 -7.82 -31.15 -3.30
N ALA A 528 -7.20 -30.65 -4.36
CA ALA A 528 -5.85 -31.07 -4.74
C ALA A 528 -4.78 -30.43 -3.85
N ASP A 529 -3.57 -31.00 -3.87
CA ASP A 529 -2.42 -30.39 -3.20
C ASP A 529 -2.17 -28.96 -3.71
N GLY A 530 -1.95 -28.03 -2.78
CA GLY A 530 -1.84 -26.60 -3.07
C GLY A 530 -3.17 -25.84 -3.24
N GLU A 531 -4.32 -26.54 -3.30
CA GLU A 531 -5.64 -25.92 -3.36
C GLU A 531 -6.25 -25.73 -1.96
N ASN A 532 -7.27 -24.87 -1.87
CA ASN A 532 -7.98 -24.59 -0.63
C ASN A 532 -9.47 -24.45 -0.90
N LEU A 533 -10.26 -25.33 -0.28
CA LEU A 533 -11.71 -25.26 -0.30
C LEU A 533 -12.19 -24.25 0.74
N ILE A 534 -12.94 -23.26 0.28
CA ILE A 534 -13.47 -22.16 1.09
C ILE A 534 -14.97 -22.31 1.21
N ILE A 535 -15.48 -22.51 2.43
CA ILE A 535 -16.90 -22.49 2.73
C ILE A 535 -17.21 -21.16 3.43
N ASP A 536 -17.86 -20.24 2.71
CA ASP A 536 -18.28 -18.95 3.24
C ASP A 536 -19.77 -19.04 3.64
N VAL A 537 -20.03 -19.19 4.93
CA VAL A 537 -21.40 -19.30 5.47
C VAL A 537 -22.18 -18.00 5.29
N LYS A 538 -21.51 -16.84 5.26
CA LYS A 538 -22.19 -15.55 5.10
C LYS A 538 -22.67 -15.37 3.66
N LEU A 539 -21.86 -15.75 2.68
CA LEU A 539 -22.20 -15.68 1.25
C LEU A 539 -23.00 -16.90 0.78
N GLY A 540 -22.95 -18.01 1.52
CA GLY A 540 -23.62 -19.26 1.14
C GLY A 540 -22.90 -20.01 0.01
N THR A 541 -21.58 -19.82 -0.12
CA THR A 541 -20.78 -20.34 -1.24
C THR A 541 -19.75 -21.37 -0.79
N ILE A 542 -19.37 -22.25 -1.71
CA ILE A 542 -18.27 -23.21 -1.54
C ILE A 542 -17.36 -23.05 -2.74
N SER A 543 -16.11 -22.64 -2.57
CA SER A 543 -15.24 -22.38 -3.73
C SER A 543 -13.82 -22.91 -3.58
N ILE A 544 -13.19 -23.18 -4.71
CA ILE A 544 -11.74 -23.41 -4.84
C ILE A 544 -11.25 -22.37 -5.86
N GLY A 545 -10.35 -21.49 -5.42
CA GLY A 545 -10.05 -20.27 -6.17
C GLY A 545 -11.34 -19.47 -6.45
N ASP A 546 -11.58 -19.14 -7.71
CA ASP A 546 -12.78 -18.42 -8.15
C ASP A 546 -13.94 -19.32 -8.59
N THR A 547 -13.75 -20.64 -8.56
CA THR A 547 -14.78 -21.59 -9.01
C THR A 547 -15.69 -21.97 -7.86
N ASP A 548 -17.00 -21.75 -8.03
CA ASP A 548 -18.04 -22.23 -7.11
C ASP A 548 -18.29 -23.74 -7.33
N HIS A 549 -18.42 -24.45 -6.21
CA HIS A 549 -18.57 -25.90 -6.08
C HIS A 549 -19.75 -26.25 -5.18
N LEU A 550 -20.72 -25.34 -5.03
CA LEU A 550 -21.95 -25.61 -4.28
C LEU A 550 -22.72 -26.83 -4.83
N ASP A 551 -22.56 -27.16 -6.12
CA ASP A 551 -23.13 -28.35 -6.77
C ASP A 551 -22.55 -29.68 -6.24
N LYS A 552 -21.42 -29.62 -5.53
CA LYS A 552 -20.75 -30.79 -4.93
C LYS A 552 -21.22 -31.10 -3.52
N LEU A 553 -22.14 -30.33 -2.96
CA LEU A 553 -22.77 -30.69 -1.70
C LEU A 553 -23.54 -32.01 -1.82
N THR A 554 -23.31 -32.91 -0.88
CA THR A 554 -24.02 -34.18 -0.83
C THR A 554 -25.42 -34.02 -0.25
N GLY A 555 -26.28 -35.02 -0.46
CA GLY A 555 -27.65 -35.01 0.05
C GLY A 555 -27.78 -35.12 1.58
N THR A 556 -26.70 -35.42 2.29
CA THR A 556 -26.61 -35.45 3.76
C THR A 556 -26.24 -34.08 4.35
N SER A 557 -25.79 -33.15 3.51
CA SER A 557 -25.37 -31.82 3.94
C SER A 557 -26.54 -30.91 4.31
N THR A 558 -26.32 -30.06 5.30
CA THR A 558 -27.17 -28.90 5.55
C THR A 558 -26.95 -27.82 4.49
N SER A 559 -27.83 -26.83 4.43
CA SER A 559 -27.61 -25.66 3.58
C SER A 559 -26.45 -24.82 4.12
N VAL A 560 -25.55 -24.33 3.25
CA VAL A 560 -24.37 -23.57 3.69
C VAL A 560 -24.72 -22.38 4.59
N PRO A 561 -25.74 -21.54 4.27
CA PRO A 561 -26.17 -20.46 5.18
C PRO A 561 -26.72 -20.91 6.54
N ASP A 562 -27.13 -22.18 6.66
CA ASP A 562 -27.66 -22.75 7.91
C ASP A 562 -26.57 -23.34 8.82
N LEU A 563 -25.31 -23.45 8.34
CA LEU A 563 -24.13 -23.82 9.14
C LEU A 563 -23.63 -22.65 10.00
N VAL A 564 -24.54 -22.03 10.75
CA VAL A 564 -24.22 -20.91 11.65
C VAL A 564 -23.56 -21.41 12.93
N LEU A 565 -22.72 -20.57 13.53
CA LEU A 565 -22.16 -20.81 14.86
C LEU A 565 -23.03 -20.11 15.91
N PRO A 566 -23.92 -20.83 16.63
CA PRO A 566 -24.79 -20.23 17.65
C PRO A 566 -23.98 -19.64 18.81
N ALA A 567 -24.64 -18.85 19.66
CA ALA A 567 -24.05 -18.39 20.92
C ALA A 567 -23.75 -19.59 21.83
N GLY A 568 -22.60 -19.55 22.52
CA GLY A 568 -22.15 -20.63 23.40
C GLY A 568 -21.11 -21.55 22.77
N GLN A 569 -20.98 -22.75 23.34
CA GLN A 569 -19.98 -23.75 22.92
C GLN A 569 -20.51 -24.62 21.78
N VAL A 570 -19.63 -24.93 20.83
CA VAL A 570 -19.93 -25.82 19.70
C VAL A 570 -18.76 -26.76 19.53
N ARG A 571 -19.03 -28.07 19.44
CA ARG A 571 -18.03 -29.05 19.00
C ARG A 571 -17.99 -29.04 17.49
N VAL A 572 -16.78 -28.97 16.95
CA VAL A 572 -16.56 -29.00 15.51
C VAL A 572 -15.61 -30.14 15.21
N SER A 573 -16.04 -31.04 14.33
CA SER A 573 -15.27 -32.18 13.86
C SER A 573 -14.95 -32.00 12.39
N TYR A 574 -13.75 -32.40 11.97
CA TYR A 574 -13.32 -32.41 10.59
C TYR A 574 -12.83 -33.80 10.22
N THR A 575 -13.33 -34.35 9.12
CA THR A 575 -12.91 -35.66 8.60
C THR A 575 -12.78 -35.64 7.08
N SER A 576 -11.81 -36.35 6.54
CA SER A 576 -11.70 -36.71 5.12
C SER A 576 -11.78 -38.24 4.93
N GLU A 577 -11.99 -38.70 3.69
CA GLU A 577 -12.10 -40.13 3.39
C GLU A 577 -10.78 -40.91 3.63
N GLU A 578 -9.62 -40.28 3.37
CA GLU A 578 -8.30 -40.91 3.50
C GLU A 578 -7.71 -40.80 4.93
N GLY A 579 -8.18 -39.82 5.72
CA GLY A 579 -7.83 -39.67 7.15
C GLY A 579 -6.45 -39.08 7.42
N ASP A 580 -5.80 -38.52 6.42
CA ASP A 580 -4.49 -37.86 6.48
C ASP A 580 -4.47 -36.47 5.84
N ALA A 581 -5.64 -35.85 5.65
CA ALA A 581 -5.75 -34.51 5.08
C ALA A 581 -5.12 -33.46 6.01
N PRO A 582 -4.59 -32.34 5.45
CA PRO A 582 -4.13 -31.24 6.29
C PRO A 582 -5.30 -30.60 7.07
N PRO A 583 -5.00 -29.94 8.21
CA PRO A 583 -6.03 -29.50 9.14
C PRO A 583 -6.92 -28.40 8.56
N ALA A 584 -8.21 -28.49 8.82
CA ALA A 584 -9.17 -27.44 8.50
C ALA A 584 -9.04 -26.27 9.48
N THR A 585 -9.27 -25.04 8.99
CA THR A 585 -9.31 -23.82 9.79
C THR A 585 -10.71 -23.24 9.81
N VAL A 586 -11.28 -23.07 11.00
CA VAL A 586 -12.56 -22.38 11.21
C VAL A 586 -12.30 -20.99 11.74
N LEU A 587 -12.84 -19.97 11.06
CA LEU A 587 -12.70 -18.56 11.41
C LEU A 587 -14.05 -17.98 11.76
N TRP A 588 -14.14 -17.25 12.87
CA TRP A 588 -15.39 -16.62 13.28
C TRP A 588 -15.16 -15.33 14.06
N LYS A 589 -16.20 -14.51 14.16
CA LYS A 589 -16.25 -13.36 15.08
C LYS A 589 -17.36 -13.61 16.07
N HIS A 590 -17.15 -13.31 17.35
CA HIS A 590 -18.24 -13.31 18.31
C HIS A 590 -19.27 -12.27 17.89
N ALA A 591 -20.54 -12.64 17.91
CA ALA A 591 -21.62 -11.77 17.46
C ALA A 591 -22.50 -11.39 18.65
N ILE A 592 -22.68 -10.08 18.86
CA ILE A 592 -23.70 -9.57 19.77
C ILE A 592 -24.80 -8.85 18.99
N LEU A 593 -26.03 -8.98 19.47
CA LEU A 593 -27.20 -8.22 19.02
C LEU A 593 -27.60 -7.21 20.09
#